data_AF-A0A0K0XZZ5-F1
#
_entry.id   AF-A0A0K0XZZ5-F1
#
_cell.length_a   1.000
_cell.length_b   1.000
_cell.length_c   1.000
_cell.angle_alpha   90.00
_cell.angle_beta   90.00
_cell.angle_gamma   90.00
#
_symmetry.space_group_name_H-M   'P 1'
#
loop_
_entity.id
_entity.type
_entity.pdbx_description
1 polymer ?
#
loop_
_entity_poly.entity_id
_entity_poly.type
_entity_poly.pdbx_seq_one_letter_code
_entity_poly.pdbx_strand_id
1 'polypeptide(L)'
;MSAMYSIRHLLNLIAEAFSDMVPALEQAFNRNHDDDRLDEVFGPNPPLAIAGLILGGLALGGIVEWVFSDWGVWRVLDASALILAAVYAFLFRRYLFGAREPGAEDFPWLAATLIPAAALLVATSLVSRLADGAVTVLPGAPSWTLLGSFLVAAADALAMAAGLTIAVAALCYAQRWRQALKELLRQFITFKVIVWVMVLLMVEIGILGPLVSWVVGSLFGIRFPPWLGDALDQFTYALLMGTVYCAVIGATWLACRDRFAELIETGEANVLGAVRELAHPKKKGASVSAPEVVEQGSKGSK
;
A
#
# COMPACT_ATOMS: atom_id res chain seq x y z
N MET A 1 26.21 -12.36 8.75
CA MET A 1 25.90 -11.22 7.87
C MET A 1 24.43 -11.25 7.54
N SER A 2 23.74 -10.21 7.95
CA SER A 2 22.29 -10.04 7.91
C SER A 2 21.78 -10.11 6.47
N ALA A 3 20.90 -11.07 6.17
CA ALA A 3 20.08 -11.06 4.96
C ALA A 3 19.05 -9.92 5.09
N MET A 4 19.53 -8.69 5.00
CA MET A 4 18.74 -7.47 5.05
C MET A 4 18.14 -7.26 3.65
N TYR A 5 16.81 -7.35 3.53
CA TYR A 5 16.00 -7.05 2.35
C TYR A 5 16.51 -7.66 1.01
N SER A 6 16.36 -8.98 0.85
CA SER A 6 16.57 -9.60 -0.46
C SER A 6 15.48 -9.15 -1.42
N ILE A 7 15.83 -8.49 -2.54
CA ILE A 7 14.88 -8.11 -3.61
C ILE A 7 14.06 -9.33 -4.06
N ARG A 8 14.66 -10.52 -4.09
CA ARG A 8 13.96 -11.77 -4.41
C ARG A 8 12.83 -12.08 -3.41
N HIS A 9 13.04 -11.79 -2.12
CA HIS A 9 12.01 -11.96 -1.09
C HIS A 9 10.84 -11.01 -1.35
N LEU A 10 11.11 -9.74 -1.66
CA LEU A 10 10.06 -8.77 -1.98
C LEU A 10 9.29 -9.17 -3.24
N LEU A 11 9.98 -9.61 -4.30
CA LEU A 11 9.34 -10.06 -5.54
C LEU A 11 8.47 -11.32 -5.34
N ASN A 12 8.94 -12.27 -4.52
CA ASN A 12 8.14 -13.46 -4.19
C ASN A 12 6.89 -13.08 -3.38
N LEU A 13 7.03 -12.17 -2.42
CA LEU A 13 5.91 -11.67 -1.62
C LEU A 13 4.88 -10.93 -2.50
N ILE A 14 5.35 -10.12 -3.45
CA ILE A 14 4.50 -9.48 -4.46
C ILE A 14 3.79 -10.55 -5.29
N ALA A 15 4.51 -11.51 -5.85
CA ALA A 15 3.92 -12.54 -6.70
C ALA A 15 2.83 -13.34 -5.97
N GLU A 16 3.10 -13.75 -4.74
CA GLU A 16 2.15 -14.48 -3.89
C GLU A 16 0.89 -13.64 -3.63
N ALA A 17 1.05 -12.40 -3.16
CA ALA A 17 -0.09 -11.55 -2.85
C ALA A 17 -0.94 -11.21 -4.09
N PHE A 18 -0.31 -10.84 -5.21
CA PHE A 18 -1.04 -10.48 -6.42
C PHE A 18 -1.73 -11.70 -7.06
N SER A 19 -1.16 -12.90 -6.92
CA SER A 19 -1.81 -14.14 -7.37
C SER A 19 -3.09 -14.46 -6.59
N ASP A 20 -3.21 -13.96 -5.35
CA ASP A 20 -4.38 -14.13 -4.49
C ASP A 20 -5.42 -13.01 -4.69
N MET A 21 -4.96 -11.78 -4.96
CA MET A 21 -5.84 -10.62 -5.21
C MET A 21 -6.69 -10.75 -6.47
N VAL A 22 -6.14 -11.33 -7.55
CA VAL A 22 -6.85 -11.43 -8.84
C VAL A 22 -8.11 -12.31 -8.74
N PRO A 23 -8.03 -13.56 -8.24
CA PRO A 23 -9.22 -14.37 -7.99
C PRO A 23 -10.20 -13.71 -7.01
N ALA A 24 -9.70 -13.03 -5.98
CA ALA A 24 -10.55 -12.33 -5.02
C ALA A 24 -11.36 -11.19 -5.67
N LEU A 25 -10.74 -10.46 -6.61
CA LEU A 25 -11.43 -9.43 -7.39
C LEU A 25 -12.50 -10.03 -8.31
N GLU A 26 -12.18 -11.13 -9.00
CA GLU A 26 -13.14 -11.84 -9.84
C GLU A 26 -14.33 -12.37 -9.04
N GLN A 27 -14.08 -12.90 -7.84
CA GLN A 27 -15.12 -13.38 -6.93
C GLN A 27 -16.00 -12.23 -6.41
N ALA A 28 -15.40 -11.14 -5.93
CA ALA A 28 -16.12 -10.03 -5.33
C ALA A 28 -17.06 -9.29 -6.29
N PHE A 29 -16.74 -9.28 -7.58
CA PHE A 29 -17.57 -8.66 -8.62
C PHE A 29 -18.25 -9.67 -9.55
N ASN A 30 -18.27 -10.96 -9.16
CA ASN A 30 -19.01 -11.96 -9.93
C ASN A 30 -20.52 -11.69 -9.85
N ARG A 31 -21.24 -11.96 -10.94
CA ARG A 31 -22.69 -11.72 -11.06
C ARG A 31 -23.56 -12.74 -10.30
N ASN A 32 -22.98 -13.50 -9.38
CA ASN A 32 -23.74 -14.54 -8.69
C ASN A 32 -24.61 -13.89 -7.61
N HIS A 33 -25.92 -13.92 -7.80
CA HIS A 33 -26.89 -13.21 -6.96
C HIS A 33 -27.07 -13.84 -5.57
N ASP A 34 -26.48 -15.02 -5.32
CA ASP A 34 -26.59 -15.75 -4.05
C ASP A 34 -25.52 -15.32 -3.01
N ASP A 35 -24.61 -14.39 -3.34
CA ASP A 35 -23.56 -13.90 -2.44
C ASP A 35 -23.84 -12.44 -2.00
N ASP A 36 -24.95 -12.26 -1.27
CA ASP A 36 -25.52 -10.98 -0.81
C ASP A 36 -24.68 -10.23 0.26
N ARG A 37 -23.42 -10.61 0.45
CA ARG A 37 -22.55 -9.98 1.47
C ARG A 37 -22.35 -8.50 1.19
N LEU A 38 -22.44 -8.06 -0.08
CA LEU A 38 -22.07 -6.69 -0.49
C LEU A 38 -23.21 -5.76 -0.20
N ASP A 39 -24.40 -6.32 -0.32
CA ASP A 39 -25.64 -5.65 -0.04
C ASP A 39 -25.73 -5.29 1.44
N GLU A 40 -25.14 -6.11 2.32
CA GLU A 40 -25.09 -5.80 3.75
C GLU A 40 -24.11 -4.66 4.09
N VAL A 41 -23.00 -4.53 3.36
CA VAL A 41 -22.00 -3.48 3.61
C VAL A 41 -22.37 -2.17 2.90
N PHE A 42 -22.78 -2.26 1.63
CA PHE A 42 -22.92 -1.13 0.73
C PHE A 42 -24.38 -0.89 0.26
N GLY A 43 -25.31 -1.78 0.60
CA GLY A 43 -26.72 -1.67 0.18
C GLY A 43 -27.01 -2.36 -1.17
N PRO A 44 -28.26 -2.31 -1.65
CA PRO A 44 -28.83 -3.20 -2.70
C PRO A 44 -28.24 -3.05 -4.11
N ASN A 45 -27.25 -2.18 -4.30
CA ASN A 45 -26.51 -2.04 -5.56
C ASN A 45 -25.04 -1.72 -5.26
N PRO A 46 -24.26 -2.71 -4.78
CA PRO A 46 -22.91 -2.47 -4.30
C PRO A 46 -21.94 -1.86 -5.31
N PRO A 47 -21.94 -2.26 -6.61
CA PRO A 47 -21.05 -1.64 -7.57
C PRO A 47 -21.29 -0.13 -7.72
N LEU A 48 -22.55 0.30 -7.69
CA LEU A 48 -22.91 1.72 -7.75
C LEU A 48 -22.60 2.44 -6.44
N ALA A 49 -22.85 1.81 -5.30
CA ALA A 49 -22.52 2.37 -4.00
C ALA A 49 -21.00 2.56 -3.83
N ILE A 50 -20.20 1.55 -4.20
CA ILE A 50 -18.73 1.63 -4.22
C ILE A 50 -18.27 2.74 -5.16
N ALA A 51 -18.78 2.77 -6.40
CA ALA A 51 -18.42 3.83 -7.34
C ALA A 51 -18.78 5.23 -6.80
N GLY A 52 -19.98 5.40 -6.25
CA GLY A 52 -20.44 6.65 -5.65
C GLY A 52 -19.60 7.06 -4.43
N LEU A 53 -19.19 6.10 -3.61
CA LEU A 53 -18.33 6.33 -2.45
C LEU A 53 -16.93 6.77 -2.86
N ILE A 54 -16.36 6.13 -3.89
CA ILE A 54 -15.05 6.52 -4.43
C ILE A 54 -15.12 7.93 -5.01
N LEU A 55 -16.08 8.20 -5.90
CA LEU A 55 -16.25 9.52 -6.52
C LEU A 55 -16.55 10.60 -5.49
N GLY A 56 -17.40 10.30 -4.50
CA GLY A 56 -17.72 11.20 -3.40
C GLY A 56 -16.50 11.47 -2.52
N GLY A 57 -15.70 10.45 -2.20
CA GLY A 57 -14.47 10.59 -1.41
C GLY A 57 -13.40 11.41 -2.13
N LEU A 58 -13.24 11.22 -3.43
CA LEU A 58 -12.35 12.04 -4.27
C LEU A 58 -12.81 13.50 -4.32
N ALA A 59 -14.10 13.73 -4.56
CA ALA A 59 -14.65 15.09 -4.61
C ALA A 59 -14.56 15.80 -3.25
N LEU A 60 -14.91 15.11 -2.17
CA LEU A 60 -14.80 15.63 -0.81
C LEU A 60 -13.34 15.93 -0.44
N GLY A 61 -12.43 15.03 -0.80
CA GLY A 61 -10.99 15.23 -0.60
C GLY A 61 -10.47 16.48 -1.31
N GLY A 62 -10.82 16.65 -2.59
CA GLY A 62 -10.47 17.86 -3.33
C GLY A 62 -11.06 19.14 -2.71
N ILE A 63 -12.30 19.10 -2.21
CA ILE A 63 -12.90 20.24 -1.49
C ILE A 63 -12.13 20.53 -0.20
N VAL A 64 -11.78 19.50 0.58
CA VAL A 64 -11.02 19.66 1.83
C VAL A 64 -9.65 20.27 1.55
N GLU A 65 -8.91 19.76 0.57
CA GLU A 65 -7.61 20.30 0.18
C GLU A 65 -7.72 21.74 -0.31
N TRP A 66 -8.78 22.08 -1.03
CA TRP A 66 -9.02 23.45 -1.47
C TRP A 66 -9.32 24.40 -0.30
N VAL A 67 -10.25 24.04 0.59
CA VAL A 67 -10.66 24.85 1.76
C VAL A 67 -9.51 25.06 2.73
N PHE A 68 -8.68 24.04 2.93
CA PHE A 68 -7.58 24.06 3.88
C PHE A 68 -6.21 24.16 3.20
N SER A 69 -6.14 24.70 1.98
CA SER A 69 -4.92 24.75 1.15
C SER A 69 -3.71 25.38 1.85
N ASP A 70 -3.94 26.31 2.78
CA ASP A 70 -2.88 26.96 3.57
C ASP A 70 -2.28 26.06 4.67
N TRP A 71 -2.90 24.93 4.98
CA TRP A 71 -2.43 24.04 6.04
C TRP A 71 -1.30 23.16 5.52
N GLY A 72 -0.12 23.27 6.15
CA GLY A 72 1.06 22.48 5.80
C GLY A 72 0.88 20.95 5.90
N VAL A 73 -0.20 20.48 6.54
CA VAL A 73 -0.54 19.05 6.66
C VAL A 73 -0.86 18.42 5.31
N TRP A 74 -1.49 19.15 4.38
CA TRP A 74 -1.84 18.62 3.05
C TRP A 74 -0.66 18.50 2.09
N ARG A 75 0.48 19.10 2.43
CA ARG A 75 1.76 18.79 1.75
C ARG A 75 2.19 17.35 2.04
N VAL A 76 1.73 16.80 3.15
CA VAL A 76 2.15 15.50 3.67
C VAL A 76 1.07 14.43 3.45
N LEU A 77 -0.21 14.78 3.58
CA LEU A 77 -1.34 13.87 3.49
C LEU A 77 -2.23 14.20 2.30
N ASP A 78 -2.75 13.17 1.63
CA ASP A 78 -3.80 13.32 0.64
C ASP A 78 -5.16 13.13 1.32
N ALA A 79 -6.03 14.13 1.22
CA ALA A 79 -7.32 14.14 1.89
C ALA A 79 -8.23 13.03 1.35
N SER A 80 -8.21 12.80 0.04
CA SER A 80 -9.05 11.80 -0.61
C SER A 80 -8.73 10.40 -0.09
N ALA A 81 -7.45 10.05 -0.02
CA ALA A 81 -7.01 8.77 0.52
C ALA A 81 -7.38 8.61 1.99
N LEU A 82 -7.27 9.66 2.81
CA LEU A 82 -7.68 9.63 4.21
C LEU A 82 -9.19 9.44 4.40
N ILE A 83 -10.00 10.18 3.62
CA ILE A 83 -11.46 10.08 3.66
C ILE A 83 -11.89 8.68 3.24
N LEU A 84 -11.36 8.18 2.12
CA LEU A 84 -11.66 6.83 1.65
C LEU A 84 -11.23 5.80 2.68
N ALA A 85 -10.02 5.90 3.23
CA ALA A 85 -9.56 4.97 4.26
C ALA A 85 -10.48 4.95 5.48
N ALA A 86 -10.88 6.12 5.98
CA ALA A 86 -11.75 6.24 7.14
C ALA A 86 -13.15 5.67 6.87
N VAL A 87 -13.73 5.98 5.71
CA VAL A 87 -15.06 5.52 5.32
C VAL A 87 -15.08 4.00 5.12
N TYR A 88 -14.13 3.45 4.36
CA TYR A 88 -14.03 2.00 4.16
C TYR A 88 -13.78 1.26 5.48
N ALA A 89 -12.85 1.75 6.30
CA ALA A 89 -12.60 1.17 7.61
C ALA A 89 -13.86 1.18 8.50
N PHE A 90 -14.66 2.26 8.44
CA PHE A 90 -15.90 2.35 9.19
C PHE A 90 -16.95 1.35 8.69
N LEU A 91 -17.17 1.26 7.37
CA LEU A 91 -18.13 0.33 6.77
C LEU A 91 -17.76 -1.13 7.06
N PHE A 92 -16.51 -1.50 6.84
CA PHE A 92 -16.03 -2.86 7.11
C PHE A 92 -16.16 -3.20 8.59
N ARG A 93 -15.82 -2.26 9.47
CA ARG A 93 -15.96 -2.47 10.91
C ARG A 93 -17.42 -2.66 11.32
N ARG A 94 -18.33 -1.85 10.77
CA ARG A 94 -19.76 -1.98 11.04
C ARG A 94 -20.29 -3.34 10.62
N TYR A 95 -19.77 -3.89 9.52
CA TYR A 95 -20.09 -5.23 9.06
C TYR A 95 -19.52 -6.31 9.98
N LEU A 96 -18.21 -6.28 10.24
CA LEU A 96 -17.50 -7.28 11.04
C LEU A 96 -17.99 -7.37 12.49
N PHE A 97 -18.44 -6.26 13.07
CA PHE A 97 -18.96 -6.22 14.44
C PHE A 97 -20.47 -5.94 14.48
N GLY A 98 -21.15 -6.23 13.37
CA GLY A 98 -22.60 -6.05 13.22
C GLY A 98 -23.40 -7.21 13.81
N ALA A 99 -24.64 -7.36 13.32
CA ALA A 99 -25.58 -8.38 13.79
C ALA A 99 -25.31 -9.78 13.19
N ARG A 100 -24.48 -9.87 12.14
CA ARG A 100 -24.11 -11.12 11.47
C ARG A 100 -22.76 -11.60 12.00
N GLU A 101 -22.59 -12.92 12.11
CA GLU A 101 -21.30 -13.52 12.43
C GLU A 101 -20.42 -13.56 11.16
N PRO A 102 -19.32 -12.80 11.11
CA PRO A 102 -18.40 -12.84 9.96
C PRO A 102 -17.61 -14.16 9.94
N GLY A 103 -17.33 -14.66 8.75
CA GLY A 103 -16.51 -15.85 8.49
C GLY A 103 -15.18 -15.50 7.85
N ALA A 104 -14.20 -16.42 7.88
CA ALA A 104 -12.87 -16.18 7.31
C ALA A 104 -12.90 -15.89 5.80
N GLU A 105 -13.92 -16.42 5.13
CA GLU A 105 -14.25 -16.23 3.73
C GLU A 105 -14.70 -14.80 3.37
N ASP A 106 -15.00 -13.93 4.35
CA ASP A 106 -15.41 -12.54 4.08
C ASP A 106 -14.22 -11.65 3.70
N PHE A 107 -13.00 -12.04 4.06
CA PHE A 107 -11.80 -11.21 3.84
C PHE A 107 -11.52 -10.90 2.37
N PRO A 108 -11.38 -11.90 1.45
CA PRO A 108 -10.97 -11.65 0.07
C PRO A 108 -11.91 -10.66 -0.61
N TRP A 109 -13.18 -10.79 -0.26
CA TRP A 109 -14.26 -10.01 -0.76
C TRP A 109 -14.26 -8.57 -0.23
N LEU A 110 -14.12 -8.37 1.09
CA LEU A 110 -14.02 -7.03 1.70
C LEU A 110 -12.80 -6.30 1.11
N ALA A 111 -11.67 -6.99 1.08
CA ALA A 111 -10.42 -6.45 0.58
C ALA A 111 -10.47 -6.12 -0.93
N ALA A 112 -11.15 -6.95 -1.74
CA ALA A 112 -11.31 -6.70 -3.17
C ALA A 112 -12.07 -5.41 -3.48
N THR A 113 -13.03 -4.99 -2.64
CA THR A 113 -13.76 -3.72 -2.84
C THR A 113 -12.89 -2.47 -2.71
N LEU A 114 -11.69 -2.58 -2.11
CA LEU A 114 -10.70 -1.50 -2.06
C LEU A 114 -9.90 -1.36 -3.35
N ILE A 115 -9.82 -2.42 -4.18
CA ILE A 115 -8.98 -2.41 -5.39
C ILE A 115 -9.42 -1.30 -6.35
N PRO A 116 -10.73 -1.11 -6.67
CA PRO A 116 -11.16 0.01 -7.52
C PRO A 116 -10.83 1.38 -6.93
N ALA A 117 -10.96 1.55 -5.61
CA ALA A 117 -10.63 2.80 -4.93
C ALA A 117 -9.13 3.12 -5.02
N ALA A 118 -8.29 2.13 -4.75
CA ALA A 118 -6.83 2.23 -4.88
C ALA A 118 -6.42 2.53 -6.32
N ALA A 119 -6.99 1.82 -7.30
CA ALA A 119 -6.72 2.02 -8.71
C ALA A 119 -7.11 3.43 -9.16
N LEU A 120 -8.28 3.94 -8.74
CA LEU A 120 -8.73 5.27 -9.13
C LEU A 120 -7.89 6.37 -8.46
N LEU A 121 -7.48 6.21 -7.19
CA LEU A 121 -6.55 7.13 -6.53
C LEU A 121 -5.18 7.19 -7.24
N VAL A 122 -4.65 6.05 -7.65
CA VAL A 122 -3.40 5.99 -8.42
C VAL A 122 -3.59 6.70 -9.76
N ALA A 123 -4.69 6.44 -10.46
CA ALA A 123 -4.97 7.05 -11.75
C ALA A 123 -5.14 8.58 -11.65
N THR A 124 -5.91 9.07 -10.67
CA THR A 124 -6.10 10.51 -10.47
C THR A 124 -4.80 11.19 -10.06
N SER A 125 -4.02 10.58 -9.15
CA SER A 125 -2.71 11.11 -8.76
C SER A 125 -1.74 11.17 -9.94
N LEU A 126 -1.72 10.14 -10.78
CA LEU A 126 -0.89 10.12 -11.99
C LEU A 126 -1.32 11.20 -12.98
N VAL A 127 -2.61 11.37 -13.22
CA VAL A 127 -3.15 12.42 -14.12
C VAL A 127 -2.80 13.81 -13.61
N SER A 128 -2.95 14.07 -12.31
CA SER A 128 -2.57 15.37 -11.73
C SER A 128 -1.07 15.64 -11.90
N ARG A 129 -0.22 14.66 -11.63
CA ARG A 129 1.24 14.78 -11.83
C ARG A 129 1.62 15.05 -13.28
N LEU A 130 0.93 14.40 -14.23
CA LEU A 130 1.11 14.66 -15.66
C LEU A 130 0.68 16.08 -16.02
N ALA A 131 -0.44 16.56 -15.48
CA ALA A 131 -0.94 17.92 -15.71
C ALA A 131 -0.02 19.00 -15.11
N ASP A 132 0.61 18.72 -13.97
CA ASP A 132 1.57 19.60 -13.30
C ASP A 132 2.96 19.62 -13.97
N GLY A 133 3.14 18.84 -15.05
CA GLY A 133 4.39 18.78 -15.79
C GLY A 133 5.48 17.95 -15.10
N ALA A 134 5.13 16.95 -14.30
CA ALA A 134 6.12 16.06 -13.67
C ALA A 134 6.84 15.15 -14.69
N VAL A 135 6.30 15.00 -15.89
CA VAL A 135 6.87 14.18 -16.98
C VAL A 135 7.49 15.09 -18.03
N THR A 136 8.81 15.18 -18.01
CA THR A 136 9.59 16.06 -18.89
C THR A 136 10.79 15.34 -19.45
N VAL A 137 11.17 15.71 -20.67
CA VAL A 137 12.44 15.28 -21.26
C VAL A 137 13.59 15.90 -20.46
N LEU A 138 14.60 15.08 -20.11
CA LEU A 138 15.82 15.59 -19.47
C LEU A 138 16.52 16.63 -20.39
N PRO A 139 17.07 17.73 -19.84
CA PRO A 139 17.73 18.74 -20.65
C PRO A 139 18.85 18.17 -21.54
N GLY A 140 18.76 18.38 -22.85
CA GLY A 140 19.75 17.88 -23.83
C GLY A 140 19.72 16.37 -24.04
N ALA A 141 18.69 15.67 -23.55
CA ALA A 141 18.54 14.23 -23.67
C ALA A 141 17.59 13.82 -24.83
N PRO A 142 17.67 12.56 -25.31
CA PRO A 142 16.71 12.04 -26.26
C PRO A 142 15.30 11.90 -25.65
N SER A 143 14.28 11.92 -26.50
CA SER A 143 12.86 11.85 -26.08
C SER A 143 12.49 10.59 -25.30
N TRP A 144 13.22 9.48 -25.47
CA TRP A 144 12.95 8.25 -24.71
C TRP A 144 13.13 8.41 -23.19
N THR A 145 13.89 9.43 -22.74
CA THR A 145 14.03 9.76 -21.31
C THR A 145 12.72 10.18 -20.64
N LEU A 146 11.68 10.53 -21.41
CA LEU A 146 10.31 10.70 -20.92
C LEU A 146 9.83 9.46 -20.16
N LEU A 147 10.22 8.26 -20.59
CA LEU A 147 9.84 7.02 -19.91
C LEU A 147 10.34 6.99 -18.46
N GLY A 148 11.55 7.48 -18.19
CA GLY A 148 12.11 7.56 -16.83
C GLY A 148 11.25 8.44 -15.94
N SER A 149 10.98 9.69 -16.37
CA SER A 149 10.14 10.63 -15.62
C SER A 149 8.69 10.12 -15.44
N PHE A 150 8.12 9.45 -16.44
CA PHE A 150 6.81 8.81 -16.34
C PHE A 150 6.79 7.69 -15.30
N LEU A 151 7.82 6.83 -15.27
CA LEU A 151 7.93 5.76 -14.30
C LEU A 151 8.11 6.29 -12.87
N VAL A 152 8.83 7.40 -12.69
CA VAL A 152 8.92 8.09 -11.39
C VAL A 152 7.53 8.59 -10.96
N ALA A 153 6.80 9.27 -11.84
CA ALA A 153 5.44 9.74 -11.54
C ALA A 153 4.47 8.58 -11.22
N ALA A 154 4.58 7.46 -11.94
CA ALA A 154 3.79 6.26 -11.70
C ALA A 154 4.14 5.60 -10.36
N ALA A 155 5.43 5.49 -10.02
CA ALA A 155 5.87 4.96 -8.72
C ALA A 155 5.37 5.83 -7.56
N ASP A 156 5.42 7.14 -7.70
CA ASP A 156 4.89 8.05 -6.69
C ASP A 156 3.36 7.98 -6.57
N ALA A 157 2.65 7.77 -7.68
CA ALA A 157 1.21 7.56 -7.65
C ALA A 157 0.84 6.25 -6.92
N LEU A 158 1.64 5.18 -7.05
CA LEU A 158 1.45 3.93 -6.30
C LEU A 158 1.53 4.09 -4.79
N ALA A 159 2.22 5.13 -4.29
CA ALA A 159 2.25 5.45 -2.87
C ALA A 159 0.85 5.66 -2.28
N MET A 160 -0.09 6.15 -3.10
CA MET A 160 -1.49 6.37 -2.73
C MET A 160 -2.21 5.06 -2.40
N ALA A 161 -2.04 4.04 -3.25
CA ALA A 161 -2.61 2.71 -3.03
C ALA A 161 -2.00 2.04 -1.79
N ALA A 162 -0.67 2.14 -1.62
CA ALA A 162 0.00 1.63 -0.43
C ALA A 162 -0.49 2.32 0.85
N GLY A 163 -0.67 3.65 0.81
CA GLY A 163 -1.21 4.42 1.92
C GLY A 163 -2.64 4.01 2.28
N LEU A 164 -3.53 3.92 1.29
CA LEU A 164 -4.92 3.49 1.49
C LEU A 164 -5.01 2.10 2.11
N THR A 165 -4.29 1.13 1.55
CA THR A 165 -4.34 -0.27 2.00
C THR A 165 -3.88 -0.43 3.45
N ILE A 166 -2.75 0.18 3.84
CA ILE A 166 -2.28 0.15 5.23
C ILE A 166 -3.27 0.88 6.15
N ALA A 167 -3.80 2.03 5.73
CA ALA A 167 -4.70 2.83 6.55
C ALA A 167 -6.00 2.07 6.86
N VAL A 168 -6.61 1.45 5.84
CA VAL A 168 -7.81 0.63 6.03
C VAL A 168 -7.51 -0.57 6.92
N ALA A 169 -6.41 -1.28 6.67
CA ALA A 169 -5.99 -2.42 7.47
C ALA A 169 -5.83 -2.04 8.96
N ALA A 170 -5.09 -0.97 9.25
CA ALA A 170 -4.81 -0.53 10.61
C ALA A 170 -6.07 -0.06 11.35
N LEU A 171 -7.01 0.60 10.67
CA LEU A 171 -8.23 1.12 11.29
C LEU A 171 -9.31 0.05 11.43
N CYS A 172 -9.42 -0.86 10.46
CA CYS A 172 -10.37 -1.96 10.50
C CYS A 172 -10.03 -2.97 11.61
N TYR A 173 -8.74 -3.31 11.75
CA TYR A 173 -8.29 -4.36 12.66
C TYR A 173 -8.02 -3.92 14.11
N ALA A 174 -8.15 -2.63 14.43
CA ALA A 174 -7.85 -2.11 15.77
C ALA A 174 -9.11 -1.80 16.59
N GLN A 175 -9.15 -2.16 17.88
CA GLN A 175 -10.27 -1.77 18.75
C GLN A 175 -10.25 -0.27 19.09
N ARG A 176 -9.06 0.28 19.30
CA ARG A 176 -8.85 1.67 19.72
C ARG A 176 -8.45 2.55 18.55
N TRP A 177 -9.43 3.02 17.79
CA TRP A 177 -9.23 3.87 16.59
C TRP A 177 -8.28 5.05 16.81
N ARG A 178 -8.41 5.74 17.94
CA ARG A 178 -7.55 6.89 18.25
C ARG A 178 -6.08 6.50 18.39
N GLN A 179 -5.81 5.33 18.96
CA GLN A 179 -4.45 4.84 19.12
C GLN A 179 -3.90 4.32 17.79
N ALA A 180 -4.70 3.54 17.06
CA ALA A 180 -4.35 3.04 15.73
C ALA A 180 -4.06 4.18 14.75
N LEU A 181 -4.90 5.23 14.73
CA LEU A 181 -4.68 6.41 13.90
C LEU A 181 -3.38 7.14 14.27
N LYS A 182 -3.05 7.24 15.56
CA LYS A 182 -1.81 7.87 16.02
C LYS A 182 -0.57 7.08 15.58
N GLU A 183 -0.63 5.75 15.68
CA GLU A 183 0.44 4.87 15.24
C GLU A 183 0.59 4.88 13.72
N LEU A 184 -0.52 4.81 12.99
CA LEU A 184 -0.57 4.96 11.53
C LEU A 184 0.06 6.29 11.10
N LEU A 185 -0.37 7.41 11.70
CA LEU A 185 0.15 8.74 11.35
C LEU A 185 1.66 8.83 11.60
N ARG A 186 2.14 8.27 12.72
CA ARG A 186 3.58 8.21 13.02
C ARG A 186 4.35 7.41 11.98
N GLN A 187 3.83 6.25 11.58
CA GLN A 187 4.45 5.42 10.55
C GLN A 187 4.42 6.10 9.18
N PHE A 188 3.31 6.75 8.83
CA PHE A 188 3.16 7.47 7.57
C PHE A 188 4.12 8.67 7.46
N ILE A 189 4.25 9.46 8.53
CA ILE A 189 5.23 10.55 8.59
C ILE A 189 6.65 9.99 8.45
N THR A 190 6.98 8.92 9.18
CA THR A 190 8.31 8.30 9.11
C THR A 190 8.60 7.79 7.70
N PHE A 191 7.63 7.11 7.09
CA PHE A 191 7.73 6.60 5.73
C PHE A 191 7.95 7.74 4.72
N LYS A 192 7.13 8.79 4.78
CA LYS A 192 7.25 9.94 3.87
C LYS A 192 8.57 10.70 4.05
N VAL A 193 9.10 10.81 5.26
CA VAL A 193 10.44 11.36 5.51
C VAL A 193 11.51 10.50 4.85
N ILE A 194 11.43 9.17 4.99
CA ILE A 194 12.37 8.24 4.34
C ILE A 194 12.30 8.38 2.82
N VAL A 195 11.09 8.38 2.23
CA VAL A 195 10.90 8.56 0.78
C VAL A 195 11.44 9.89 0.32
N TRP A 196 11.16 10.98 1.05
CA TRP A 196 11.68 12.31 0.72
C TRP A 196 13.22 12.33 0.73
N VAL A 197 13.85 11.73 1.75
CA VAL A 197 15.32 11.59 1.79
C VAL A 197 15.81 10.75 0.60
N MET A 198 15.13 9.66 0.23
CA MET A 198 15.52 8.84 -0.91
C MET A 198 15.39 9.57 -2.25
N VAL A 199 14.29 10.31 -2.47
CA VAL A 199 14.11 11.16 -3.66
C VAL A 199 15.22 12.19 -3.72
N LEU A 200 15.51 12.86 -2.60
CA LEU A 200 16.54 13.88 -2.55
C LEU A 200 17.92 13.30 -2.85
N LEU A 201 18.26 12.13 -2.31
CA LEU A 201 19.56 11.49 -2.55
C LEU A 201 19.68 10.90 -3.97
N MET A 202 18.63 10.24 -4.48
CA MET A 202 18.70 9.53 -5.76
C MET A 202 18.33 10.41 -6.95
N VAL A 203 17.28 11.22 -6.85
CA VAL A 203 16.73 11.97 -7.99
C VAL A 203 17.24 13.41 -8.01
N GLU A 204 17.30 14.11 -6.87
CA GLU A 204 17.72 15.52 -6.85
C GLU A 204 19.24 15.70 -6.80
N ILE A 205 19.93 14.96 -5.92
CA ILE A 205 21.39 14.99 -5.80
C ILE A 205 22.04 14.12 -6.89
N GLY A 206 21.36 13.05 -7.33
CA GLY A 206 21.84 12.15 -8.37
C GLY A 206 23.14 11.45 -7.96
N ILE A 207 23.10 10.51 -7.02
CA ILE A 207 24.33 9.84 -6.55
C ILE A 207 24.86 8.82 -7.59
N LEU A 208 23.99 8.17 -8.38
CA LEU A 208 24.45 7.16 -9.34
C LEU A 208 25.09 7.78 -10.58
N GLY A 209 24.60 8.93 -11.06
CA GLY A 209 25.19 9.62 -12.21
C GLY A 209 26.71 9.87 -12.09
N PRO A 210 27.18 10.54 -11.02
CA PRO A 210 28.60 10.76 -10.74
C PRO A 210 29.38 9.45 -10.54
N LEU A 211 28.77 8.46 -9.88
CA LEU A 211 29.43 7.17 -9.61
C LEU A 211 29.67 6.38 -10.92
N VAL A 212 28.66 6.29 -11.78
CA VAL A 212 28.75 5.63 -13.10
C VAL A 212 29.69 6.39 -14.02
N SER A 213 29.61 7.73 -14.04
CA SER A 213 30.53 8.57 -14.82
C SER A 213 31.98 8.39 -14.36
N TRP A 214 32.23 8.22 -13.06
CA TRP A 214 33.57 7.97 -12.53
C TRP A 214 34.09 6.59 -12.92
N VAL A 215 33.29 5.54 -12.77
CA VAL A 215 33.67 4.16 -13.14
C VAL A 215 33.91 4.04 -14.63
N VAL A 216 33.00 4.54 -15.47
CA VAL A 216 33.12 4.42 -16.93
C VAL A 216 34.19 5.37 -17.48
N GLY A 217 34.28 6.59 -16.94
CA GLY A 217 35.32 7.55 -17.32
C GLY A 217 36.72 7.05 -16.98
N SER A 218 36.90 6.40 -15.83
CA SER A 218 38.19 5.84 -15.41
C SER A 218 38.58 4.55 -16.14
N LEU A 219 37.61 3.68 -16.44
CA LEU A 219 37.89 2.39 -17.10
C LEU A 219 37.95 2.48 -18.62
N PHE A 220 37.17 3.36 -19.25
CA PHE A 220 36.99 3.39 -20.71
C PHE A 220 37.38 4.72 -21.36
N GLY A 221 37.68 5.78 -20.58
CA GLY A 221 38.08 7.09 -21.11
C GLY A 221 36.98 7.83 -21.89
N ILE A 222 35.71 7.37 -21.77
CA ILE A 222 34.57 7.94 -22.49
C ILE A 222 33.93 9.05 -21.65
N ARG A 223 33.64 10.19 -22.29
CA ARG A 223 32.89 11.29 -21.66
C ARG A 223 31.42 10.88 -21.55
N PHE A 224 30.95 10.66 -20.32
CA PHE A 224 29.57 10.25 -20.06
C PHE A 224 28.63 11.47 -20.15
N PRO A 225 27.54 11.42 -20.94
CA PRO A 225 26.58 12.51 -20.99
C PRO A 225 25.86 12.68 -19.63
N PRO A 226 25.61 13.91 -19.15
CA PRO A 226 24.96 14.15 -17.85
C PRO A 226 23.58 13.50 -17.75
N TRP A 227 22.78 13.61 -18.81
CA TRP A 227 21.43 13.06 -18.86
C TRP A 227 21.35 11.54 -18.69
N LEU A 228 22.43 10.81 -18.99
CA LEU A 228 22.45 9.35 -18.85
C LEU A 228 22.55 8.94 -17.37
N GLY A 229 23.22 9.74 -16.55
CA GLY A 229 23.23 9.58 -15.10
C GLY A 229 21.84 9.81 -14.51
N ASP A 230 21.23 10.95 -14.84
CA ASP A 230 19.88 11.31 -14.38
C ASP A 230 18.83 10.28 -14.81
N ALA A 231 18.94 9.73 -16.02
CA ALA A 231 18.06 8.66 -16.49
C ALA A 231 18.22 7.38 -15.64
N LEU A 232 19.46 6.96 -15.34
CA LEU A 232 19.72 5.80 -14.49
C LEU A 232 19.19 6.01 -13.07
N ASP A 233 19.35 7.20 -12.51
CA ASP A 233 18.80 7.59 -11.22
C ASP A 233 17.26 7.48 -11.22
N GLN A 234 16.59 8.00 -12.26
CA GLN A 234 15.13 7.88 -12.43
C GLN A 234 14.65 6.42 -12.53
N PHE A 235 15.29 5.58 -13.35
CA PHE A 235 14.90 4.17 -13.46
C PHE A 235 15.14 3.41 -12.16
N THR A 236 16.26 3.68 -11.49
CA THR A 236 16.61 3.03 -10.22
C THR A 236 15.60 3.41 -9.15
N TYR A 237 15.27 4.70 -9.03
CA TYR A 237 14.24 5.17 -8.12
C TYR A 237 12.88 4.52 -8.41
N ALA A 238 12.41 4.58 -9.66
CA ALA A 238 11.11 4.05 -10.03
C ALA A 238 11.00 2.54 -9.78
N LEU A 239 12.06 1.78 -10.11
CA LEU A 239 12.12 0.34 -9.85
C LEU A 239 12.10 0.05 -8.35
N LEU A 240 12.94 0.74 -7.57
CA LEU A 240 13.03 0.53 -6.13
C LEU A 240 11.72 0.88 -5.43
N MET A 241 11.22 2.10 -5.66
CA MET A 241 10.01 2.58 -5.00
C MET A 241 8.77 1.83 -5.46
N GLY A 242 8.63 1.56 -6.76
CA GLY A 242 7.56 0.71 -7.28
C GLY A 242 7.55 -0.68 -6.62
N THR A 243 8.74 -1.30 -6.48
CA THR A 243 8.86 -2.60 -5.79
C THR A 243 8.47 -2.49 -4.32
N VAL A 244 8.94 -1.45 -3.60
CA VAL A 244 8.60 -1.24 -2.20
C VAL A 244 7.08 -1.04 -2.02
N TYR A 245 6.44 -0.21 -2.84
CA TYR A 245 5.00 0.02 -2.74
C TYR A 245 4.18 -1.23 -3.04
N CYS A 246 4.52 -1.97 -4.09
CA CYS A 246 3.87 -3.24 -4.40
C CYS A 246 4.08 -4.27 -3.27
N ALA A 247 5.27 -4.32 -2.66
CA ALA A 247 5.55 -5.20 -1.54
C ALA A 247 4.75 -4.79 -0.29
N VAL A 248 4.58 -3.49 -0.04
CA VAL A 248 3.74 -2.99 1.07
C VAL A 248 2.28 -3.38 0.86
N ILE A 249 1.74 -3.19 -0.34
CA ILE A 249 0.38 -3.58 -0.70
C ILE A 249 0.20 -5.09 -0.50
N GLY A 250 1.13 -5.89 -1.04
CA GLY A 250 1.09 -7.35 -0.91
C GLY A 250 1.26 -7.85 0.53
N ALA A 251 2.18 -7.26 1.30
CA ALA A 251 2.40 -7.64 2.69
C ALA A 251 1.18 -7.31 3.55
N THR A 252 0.54 -6.17 3.29
CA THR A 252 -0.69 -5.77 3.98
C THR A 252 -1.82 -6.75 3.68
N TRP A 253 -1.97 -7.17 2.42
CA TRP A 253 -2.95 -8.19 2.04
C TRP A 253 -2.74 -9.50 2.78
N LEU A 254 -1.53 -10.06 2.70
CA LEU A 254 -1.20 -11.34 3.34
C LEU A 254 -1.34 -11.26 4.87
N ALA A 255 -0.86 -10.16 5.47
CA ALA A 255 -0.99 -9.94 6.91
C ALA A 255 -2.45 -9.84 7.36
N CYS A 256 -3.30 -9.13 6.61
CA CYS A 256 -4.73 -9.09 6.89
C CYS A 256 -5.36 -10.47 6.76
N ARG A 257 -5.11 -11.18 5.65
CA ARG A 257 -5.63 -12.54 5.41
C ARG A 257 -5.29 -13.48 6.56
N ASP A 258 -4.02 -13.52 6.96
CA ASP A 258 -3.53 -14.43 7.98
C ASP A 258 -4.06 -14.08 9.38
N ARG A 259 -4.35 -12.79 9.63
CA ARG A 259 -4.82 -12.29 10.93
C ARG A 259 -6.33 -12.10 11.01
N PHE A 260 -7.07 -12.39 9.94
CA PHE A 260 -8.51 -12.14 9.89
C PHE A 260 -9.30 -13.03 10.85
N ALA A 261 -8.91 -14.30 11.00
CA ALA A 261 -9.52 -15.18 11.99
C ALA A 261 -9.32 -14.66 13.44
N GLU A 262 -8.12 -14.16 13.75
CA GLU A 262 -7.82 -13.52 15.05
C GLU A 262 -8.66 -12.26 15.26
N LEU A 263 -8.88 -11.45 14.20
CA LEU A 263 -9.75 -10.29 14.25
C LEU A 263 -11.19 -10.68 14.59
N ILE A 264 -11.71 -11.73 13.97
CA ILE A 264 -13.09 -12.21 14.21
C ILE A 264 -13.24 -12.74 15.63
N GLU A 265 -12.27 -13.53 16.11
CA GLU A 265 -12.34 -14.18 17.43
C GLU A 265 -12.15 -13.19 18.59
N THR A 266 -11.18 -12.28 18.47
CA THR A 266 -10.75 -11.42 19.58
C THR A 266 -11.19 -9.96 19.44
N GLY A 267 -11.69 -9.59 18.25
CA GLY A 267 -12.09 -8.24 17.91
C GLY A 267 -10.94 -7.26 17.62
N GLU A 268 -9.69 -7.70 17.70
CA GLU A 268 -8.49 -6.92 17.39
C GLU A 268 -7.40 -7.80 16.78
N ALA A 269 -6.60 -7.28 15.84
CA ALA A 269 -5.43 -8.00 15.37
C ALA A 269 -4.29 -7.03 14.98
N ASN A 270 -3.06 -7.40 15.32
CA ASN A 270 -1.89 -6.57 15.07
C ASN A 270 -1.35 -6.73 13.63
N VAL A 271 -2.05 -6.13 12.66
CA VAL A 271 -1.67 -6.19 11.25
C VAL A 271 -0.35 -5.46 10.98
N LEU A 272 -0.12 -4.29 11.59
CA LEU A 272 1.12 -3.52 11.37
C LEU A 272 2.36 -4.29 11.85
N GLY A 273 2.24 -5.04 12.94
CA GLY A 273 3.26 -5.97 13.40
C GLY A 273 3.52 -7.08 12.38
N ALA A 274 2.47 -7.74 11.89
CA ALA A 274 2.58 -8.81 10.90
C ALA A 274 3.18 -8.32 9.56
N VAL A 275 2.80 -7.14 9.07
CA VAL A 275 3.42 -6.52 7.88
C VAL A 275 4.93 -6.32 8.08
N ARG A 276 5.34 -5.88 9.27
CA ARG A 276 6.75 -5.71 9.62
C ARG A 276 7.49 -7.05 9.69
N GLU A 277 6.85 -8.10 10.18
CA GLU A 277 7.43 -9.45 10.20
C GLU A 277 7.63 -10.00 8.79
N LEU A 278 6.67 -9.80 7.88
CA LEU A 278 6.77 -10.19 6.48
C LEU A 278 7.88 -9.48 5.72
N ALA A 279 8.28 -8.29 6.17
CA ALA A 279 9.43 -7.56 5.63
C ALA A 279 10.77 -8.27 5.87
N HIS A 280 10.82 -9.23 6.79
CA HIS A 280 12.01 -10.02 7.09
C HIS A 280 11.88 -11.46 6.54
N PRO A 281 12.91 -12.00 5.86
CA PRO A 281 12.86 -13.37 5.37
C PRO A 281 12.77 -14.35 6.55
N LYS A 282 11.83 -15.30 6.50
CA LYS A 282 11.74 -16.39 7.48
C LYS A 282 13.09 -17.13 7.52
N LYS A 283 13.74 -17.19 8.68
CA LYS A 283 14.93 -18.03 8.87
C LYS A 283 14.54 -19.48 8.57
N LYS A 284 15.20 -20.12 7.60
CA LYS A 284 15.08 -21.57 7.35
C LYS A 284 15.29 -22.31 8.68
N GLY A 285 14.23 -22.89 9.24
CA GLY A 285 14.29 -23.72 10.45
C GLY A 285 13.25 -23.44 11.53
N ALA A 286 12.45 -22.37 11.47
CA ALA A 286 11.33 -22.21 12.39
C ALA A 286 10.09 -22.92 11.81
N SER A 287 10.02 -24.23 12.03
CA SER A 287 8.78 -24.99 11.90
C SER A 287 7.70 -24.33 12.75
N VAL A 288 6.52 -24.18 12.16
CA VAL A 288 5.27 -23.85 12.85
C VAL A 288 5.10 -24.86 13.99
N SER A 289 5.38 -24.45 15.21
CA SER A 289 4.86 -25.14 16.40
C SER A 289 3.43 -24.66 16.59
N ALA A 290 2.51 -25.60 16.38
CA ALA A 290 1.08 -25.48 16.69
C ALA A 290 0.84 -24.91 18.10
N PRO A 291 -0.34 -24.31 18.37
CA PRO A 291 -0.67 -23.84 19.70
C PRO A 291 -0.67 -25.02 20.68
N GLU A 292 0.12 -24.89 21.73
CA GLU A 292 0.11 -25.80 22.86
C GLU A 292 -1.24 -25.62 23.56
N VAL A 293 -2.14 -26.57 23.35
CA VAL A 293 -3.39 -26.72 24.10
C VAL A 293 -2.99 -26.89 25.56
N VAL A 294 -3.20 -25.86 26.38
CA VAL A 294 -3.08 -25.98 27.84
C VAL A 294 -4.31 -26.74 28.33
N GLU A 295 -4.23 -28.06 28.24
CA GLU A 295 -5.09 -28.98 28.95
C GLU A 295 -4.53 -29.12 30.38
N GLN A 296 -5.10 -28.40 31.35
CA GLN A 296 -4.98 -28.76 32.77
C GLN A 296 -6.37 -28.79 33.42
N GLY A 297 -7.04 -29.92 33.21
CA GLY A 297 -7.16 -30.92 34.27
C GLY A 297 -7.77 -30.46 35.59
N SER A 298 -9.09 -30.59 35.66
CA SER A 298 -9.83 -30.99 36.86
C SER A 298 -9.04 -31.97 37.75
N LYS A 299 -8.81 -31.60 39.01
CA LYS A 299 -8.75 -32.53 40.13
C LYS A 299 -9.54 -31.97 41.30
N GLY A 300 -10.66 -32.63 41.59
CA GLY A 300 -11.42 -32.41 42.80
C GLY A 300 -10.72 -32.95 44.05
N SER A 301 -11.05 -32.29 45.16
CA SER A 301 -11.40 -32.83 46.48
C SER A 301 -10.46 -33.82 47.17
N LYS A 302 -9.90 -33.38 48.31
CA LYS A 302 -10.18 -33.94 49.64
C LYS A 302 -10.12 -32.84 50.68
#